data_AF-A0AA90ATE6-F1
#
_entry.id   AF-A0AA90ATE6-F1
#
_cell.length_a   1.000
_cell.length_b   1.000
_cell.length_c   1.000
_cell.angle_alpha   90.00
_cell.angle_beta   90.00
_cell.angle_gamma   90.00
#
_symmetry.space_group_name_H-M   'P 1'
#
loop_
_entity.id
_entity.type
_entity.pdbx_description
1 polymer ?
#
loop_
_entity_poly.entity_id
_entity_poly.type
_entity_poly.pdbx_seq_one_letter_code
_entity_poly.pdbx_strand_id
1 'polypeptide(L)'
;MGSCSCAPALPGLQTVTFVRSLSFAMRFQGALLCALLFLPAMAAAQDWNYRVRPGDTLWDLGGLYLKPSVRWQQLQQHNRIDNPYQLPPGQLLRFPISWLRIEPAPARVLSVRGRVELSGADGSASRAILAGEQLRIGDTVQTEGDSSVTLEFADASRLQLREYSRLRLDQLSRYGHTGMVDTRLRLQQGRASNRVTPARGPASRYIIDAPTATSSVRGTVFRVSAGDTAHVAATEVLQGKVQVGNTHGRRMVQPGQATRSSSADAAPAAVSPLLPAPTLRNDQLRLAPLPTLLAWEAVPGAAHYRVEVVEAATPEILLFAATTADTRLAIGDLPPGQLRMLLRAVDAQGVEGLDASADFELSDQPPPPLTVTPLHGQTINSDRPRFRWSQAPGARSSVLQIAAEPSFVQPLQEQTTQGTDLRLAQPLPPGQYFWRVASRDGNGHQGRYGQALPLQLSNEPVDPALQPPEAAHGELTLRWQAGSEGQQYRVQVDRRGDFRTPLVDQTVSEPQVSFKRPWSGTLHVRVQYIDDDGHAGEYSPAQQIKLPCGLCYGAGGGALLLLLLL
;
A
#
# COMPACT_ATOMS: atom_id res chain seq x y z
N MET A 1 -24.68 -52.08 -45.64
CA MET A 1 -24.96 -53.26 -46.48
C MET A 1 -26.15 -52.93 -47.34
N GLY A 2 -26.00 -52.90 -48.67
CA GLY A 2 -27.06 -52.43 -49.56
C GLY A 2 -26.51 -52.11 -50.94
N SER A 3 -25.97 -53.13 -51.59
CA SER A 3 -25.51 -53.12 -52.97
C SER A 3 -26.71 -53.21 -53.91
N CYS A 4 -26.81 -52.29 -54.87
CA CYS A 4 -27.54 -52.49 -56.12
C CYS A 4 -26.61 -52.08 -57.27
N SER A 5 -26.38 -53.00 -58.19
CA SER A 5 -25.81 -52.73 -59.50
C SER A 5 -26.39 -53.72 -60.51
N CYS A 6 -26.95 -53.17 -61.58
CA CYS A 6 -27.10 -53.78 -62.89
C CYS A 6 -26.80 -52.63 -63.88
N ALA A 7 -25.67 -52.61 -64.59
CA ALA A 7 -25.31 -53.35 -65.82
C ALA A 7 -25.34 -52.36 -67.04
N PRO A 8 -24.68 -52.65 -68.20
CA PRO A 8 -23.47 -51.91 -68.61
C PRO A 8 -23.47 -51.47 -70.11
N ALA A 9 -22.28 -51.11 -70.64
CA ALA A 9 -21.80 -51.11 -72.05
C ALA A 9 -21.53 -49.72 -72.67
N LEU A 10 -20.44 -49.42 -73.43
CA LEU A 10 -19.24 -50.10 -73.95
C LEU A 10 -18.35 -48.99 -74.65
N PRO A 11 -17.22 -49.30 -75.34
CA PRO A 11 -15.83 -48.84 -75.11
C PRO A 11 -15.47 -47.50 -75.83
N GLY A 12 -14.31 -46.83 -75.73
CA GLY A 12 -12.90 -47.24 -75.62
C GLY A 12 -12.21 -47.20 -77.00
N LEU A 13 -11.29 -46.26 -77.24
CA LEU A 13 -10.24 -46.35 -78.28
C LEU A 13 -9.10 -45.34 -78.01
N GLN A 14 -7.87 -45.81 -78.27
CA GLN A 14 -6.59 -45.28 -77.82
C GLN A 14 -5.83 -44.46 -78.89
N THR A 15 -4.99 -43.55 -78.39
CA THR A 15 -3.65 -43.10 -78.85
C THR A 15 -3.24 -43.16 -80.32
N VAL A 16 -2.72 -42.02 -80.82
CA VAL A 16 -1.52 -41.97 -81.69
C VAL A 16 -0.68 -40.73 -81.36
N THR A 17 0.62 -40.96 -81.20
CA THR A 17 1.71 -39.99 -81.01
C THR A 17 2.29 -39.57 -82.38
N PHE A 18 2.67 -38.30 -82.57
CA PHE A 18 3.66 -37.94 -83.60
C PHE A 18 4.54 -36.76 -83.17
N VAL A 19 5.79 -36.82 -83.61
CA VAL A 19 6.97 -36.10 -83.13
C VAL A 19 7.45 -35.13 -84.23
N ARG A 20 7.85 -33.92 -83.81
CA ARG A 20 8.96 -33.06 -84.33
C ARG A 20 8.86 -32.25 -85.64
N SER A 21 8.98 -30.92 -85.45
CA SER A 21 10.01 -29.98 -85.96
C SER A 21 9.69 -28.91 -87.03
N LEU A 22 10.35 -27.76 -86.78
CA LEU A 22 10.89 -26.71 -87.68
C LEU A 22 10.03 -25.47 -88.06
N SER A 23 10.38 -24.36 -87.39
CA SER A 23 10.95 -23.12 -87.97
C SER A 23 10.10 -21.90 -88.34
N PHE A 24 10.54 -20.77 -87.78
CA PHE A 24 10.68 -19.42 -88.36
C PHE A 24 9.46 -18.47 -88.43
N ALA A 25 9.40 -17.50 -87.49
CA ALA A 25 9.25 -16.05 -87.73
C ALA A 25 9.15 -15.29 -86.37
N MET A 26 10.21 -14.62 -85.92
CA MET A 26 10.39 -13.14 -86.02
C MET A 26 9.66 -12.37 -84.90
N ARG A 27 10.27 -12.25 -83.70
CA ARG A 27 10.92 -11.03 -83.16
C ARG A 27 10.10 -9.73 -83.28
N PHE A 28 9.31 -9.38 -82.26
CA PHE A 28 9.05 -7.99 -81.79
C PHE A 28 8.15 -8.00 -80.53
N GLN A 29 8.69 -8.33 -79.35
CA GLN A 29 7.92 -8.21 -78.08
C GLN A 29 8.78 -8.02 -76.82
N GLY A 30 10.06 -7.68 -76.96
CA GLY A 30 11.02 -7.65 -75.85
C GLY A 30 11.28 -6.30 -75.17
N ALA A 31 10.65 -5.19 -75.60
CA ALA A 31 11.04 -3.85 -75.14
C ALA A 31 9.98 -3.09 -74.31
N LEU A 32 8.79 -3.65 -74.07
CA LEU A 32 7.74 -2.96 -73.30
C LEU A 32 7.57 -3.47 -71.85
N LEU A 33 8.29 -4.53 -71.44
CA LEU A 33 8.10 -5.14 -70.11
C LEU A 33 9.19 -4.79 -69.08
N CYS A 34 10.26 -4.07 -69.46
CA CYS A 34 11.36 -3.71 -68.55
C CYS A 34 11.35 -2.25 -68.07
N ALA A 35 10.38 -1.42 -68.47
CA ALA A 35 10.28 -0.01 -68.06
C ALA A 35 9.30 0.25 -66.90
N LEU A 36 8.67 -0.79 -66.33
CA LEU A 36 7.65 -0.67 -65.27
C LEU A 36 8.15 -1.04 -63.86
N LEU A 37 9.44 -1.33 -63.67
CA LEU A 37 10.01 -1.78 -62.38
C LEU A 37 10.87 -0.75 -61.64
N PHE A 38 10.80 0.54 -62.01
CA PHE A 38 11.41 1.63 -61.24
C PHE A 38 10.44 2.79 -61.01
N LEU A 39 9.20 2.47 -60.58
CA LEU A 39 8.42 3.47 -59.85
C LEU A 39 8.90 3.42 -58.39
N PRO A 40 9.61 4.44 -57.88
CA PRO A 40 9.81 4.54 -56.44
C PRO A 40 8.40 4.58 -55.85
N ALA A 41 8.10 3.69 -54.90
CA ALA A 41 6.90 3.83 -54.10
C ALA A 41 7.00 5.20 -53.42
N MET A 42 6.31 6.20 -53.97
CA MET A 42 6.19 7.49 -53.30
C MET A 42 5.51 7.17 -51.98
N ALA A 43 6.26 7.28 -50.88
CA ALA A 43 5.71 7.19 -49.55
C ALA A 43 4.60 8.24 -49.49
N ALA A 44 3.34 7.80 -49.49
CA ALA A 44 2.21 8.70 -49.37
C ALA A 44 2.41 9.49 -48.07
N ALA A 45 2.65 10.80 -48.20
CA ALA A 45 2.79 11.67 -47.05
C ALA A 45 1.50 11.54 -46.23
N GLN A 46 1.62 11.07 -44.99
CA GLN A 46 0.46 10.97 -44.11
C GLN A 46 0.03 12.38 -43.71
N ASP A 47 -1.27 12.64 -43.84
CA ASP A 47 -1.87 13.93 -43.51
C ASP A 47 -2.61 13.84 -42.18
N TRP A 48 -2.47 14.89 -41.36
CA TRP A 48 -3.37 15.16 -40.26
C TRP A 48 -4.54 16.01 -40.75
N ASN A 49 -5.76 15.60 -40.43
CA ASN A 49 -6.96 16.28 -40.89
C ASN A 49 -7.50 17.22 -39.81
N TYR A 50 -7.69 18.47 -40.17
CA TYR A 50 -8.31 19.50 -39.33
C TYR A 50 -9.67 19.88 -39.89
N ARG A 51 -10.66 20.02 -39.01
CA ARG A 51 -12.00 20.48 -39.38
C ARG A 51 -12.12 21.97 -39.09
N VAL A 52 -12.23 22.77 -40.15
CA VAL A 52 -12.34 24.24 -40.08
C VAL A 52 -13.49 24.64 -39.17
N ARG A 53 -13.22 25.59 -38.27
CA ARG A 53 -14.18 26.21 -37.37
C ARG A 53 -14.55 27.61 -37.87
N PRO A 54 -15.73 28.14 -37.47
CA PRO A 54 -16.07 29.52 -37.78
C PRO A 54 -14.99 30.50 -37.29
N GLY A 55 -14.52 31.36 -38.19
CA GLY A 55 -13.48 32.36 -37.89
C GLY A 55 -12.04 31.92 -38.19
N ASP A 56 -11.81 30.66 -38.55
CA ASP A 56 -10.47 30.20 -38.93
C ASP A 56 -10.01 30.81 -40.26
N THR A 57 -8.73 31.13 -40.35
CA THR A 57 -8.06 31.51 -41.60
C THR A 57 -6.86 30.60 -41.87
N LEU A 58 -6.46 30.45 -43.14
CA LEU A 58 -5.24 29.69 -43.46
C LEU A 58 -3.98 30.30 -42.85
N TRP A 59 -3.97 31.62 -42.69
CA TRP A 59 -2.89 32.35 -42.03
C TRP A 59 -2.76 31.91 -40.57
N ASP A 60 -3.85 31.96 -39.81
CA ASP A 60 -3.87 31.62 -38.38
C ASP A 60 -3.59 30.14 -38.16
N LEU A 61 -4.23 29.27 -38.94
CA LEU A 61 -3.99 27.83 -38.90
C LEU A 61 -2.55 27.48 -39.31
N GLY A 62 -2.00 28.19 -40.30
CA GLY A 62 -0.60 28.07 -40.70
C GLY A 62 0.35 28.47 -39.58
N GLY A 63 0.11 29.62 -38.95
CA GLY A 63 0.87 30.11 -37.81
C GLY A 63 0.80 29.20 -36.59
N LEU A 64 -0.34 28.54 -36.38
CA LEU A 64 -0.56 27.65 -35.24
C LEU A 64 0.05 26.25 -35.43
N TYR A 65 -0.08 25.67 -36.63
CA TYR A 65 0.25 24.25 -36.86
C TYR A 65 1.52 24.01 -37.67
N LEU A 66 1.96 24.93 -38.53
CA LEU A 66 3.08 24.70 -39.44
C LEU A 66 4.43 25.09 -38.83
N LYS A 67 5.50 24.43 -39.29
CA LYS A 67 6.87 24.86 -39.05
C LYS A 67 7.10 26.27 -39.61
N PRO A 68 7.99 27.08 -39.01
CA PRO A 68 8.31 28.42 -39.52
C PRO A 68 8.81 28.44 -40.97
N SER A 69 9.42 27.34 -41.43
CA SER A 69 9.90 27.19 -42.81
C SER A 69 8.80 26.88 -43.83
N VAL A 70 7.61 26.46 -43.40
CA VAL A 70 6.48 26.10 -44.26
C VAL A 70 5.48 27.25 -44.25
N ARG A 71 5.32 27.89 -45.41
CA ARG A 71 4.39 29.01 -45.55
C ARG A 71 2.95 28.51 -45.75
N TRP A 72 1.96 29.25 -45.24
CA TRP A 72 0.54 28.88 -45.36
C TRP A 72 0.07 28.78 -46.82
N GLN A 73 0.71 29.46 -47.79
CA GLN A 73 0.38 29.31 -49.21
C GLN A 73 0.68 27.89 -49.73
N GLN A 74 1.67 27.20 -49.16
CA GLN A 74 1.93 25.79 -49.50
C GLN A 74 0.77 24.90 -49.02
N LEU A 75 0.20 25.20 -47.85
CA LEU A 75 -0.99 24.54 -47.32
C LEU A 75 -2.23 24.81 -48.18
N GLN A 76 -2.38 26.04 -48.68
CA GLN A 76 -3.43 26.40 -49.64
C GLN A 76 -3.34 25.54 -50.91
N GLN A 77 -2.15 25.44 -51.50
CA GLN A 77 -1.90 24.66 -52.71
C GLN A 77 -2.15 23.16 -52.49
N HIS A 78 -1.68 22.60 -51.36
CA HIS A 78 -1.90 21.18 -51.01
C HIS A 78 -3.39 20.82 -50.90
N ASN A 79 -4.18 21.75 -50.37
CA ASN A 79 -5.61 21.57 -50.17
C ASN A 79 -6.46 22.05 -51.36
N ARG A 80 -5.84 22.62 -52.40
CA ARG A 80 -6.51 23.18 -53.59
C ARG A 80 -7.61 24.17 -53.21
N ILE A 81 -7.26 25.14 -52.38
CA ILE A 81 -8.20 26.15 -51.88
C ILE A 81 -8.18 27.37 -52.81
N ASP A 82 -9.30 27.63 -53.47
CA ASP A 82 -9.44 28.72 -54.44
C ASP A 82 -9.43 30.10 -53.76
N ASN A 83 -10.20 30.28 -52.69
CA ASN A 83 -10.25 31.54 -51.92
C ASN A 83 -9.66 31.37 -50.51
N PRO A 84 -8.46 31.91 -50.23
CA PRO A 84 -7.80 31.74 -48.93
C PRO A 84 -8.43 32.54 -47.78
N TYR A 85 -9.30 33.51 -48.09
CA TYR A 85 -9.99 34.36 -47.10
C TYR A 85 -11.38 33.83 -46.71
N GLN A 86 -11.85 32.77 -47.37
CA GLN A 86 -13.15 32.15 -47.09
C GLN A 86 -12.94 30.64 -46.94
N LEU A 87 -12.78 30.19 -45.70
CA LEU A 87 -12.77 28.77 -45.36
C LEU A 87 -14.18 28.35 -44.90
N PRO A 88 -14.91 27.51 -45.64
CA PRO A 88 -16.19 27.00 -45.20
C PRO A 88 -16.06 26.24 -43.86
N PRO A 89 -16.83 26.61 -42.82
CA PRO A 89 -16.86 25.85 -41.58
C PRO A 89 -17.22 24.38 -41.85
N GLY A 90 -16.46 23.48 -41.23
CA GLY A 90 -16.60 22.04 -41.42
C GLY A 90 -15.77 21.45 -42.56
N GLN A 91 -15.14 22.27 -43.43
CA GLN A 91 -14.20 21.79 -44.44
C GLN A 91 -13.04 21.04 -43.77
N LEU A 92 -12.61 19.93 -44.38
CA LEU A 92 -11.44 19.19 -43.94
C LEU A 92 -10.18 19.70 -44.63
N LEU A 93 -9.28 20.28 -43.84
CA LEU A 93 -7.94 20.67 -44.26
C LEU A 93 -6.95 19.55 -43.93
N ARG A 94 -6.13 19.20 -44.90
CA ARG A 94 -5.08 18.19 -44.79
C ARG A 94 -3.74 18.88 -44.55
N PHE A 95 -3.09 18.49 -43.48
CA PHE A 95 -1.76 18.97 -43.10
C PHE A 95 -0.78 17.81 -43.20
N PRO A 96 0.17 17.82 -44.15
CA PRO A 96 1.24 16.84 -44.17
C PRO A 96 1.98 16.83 -42.84
N ILE A 97 2.14 15.65 -42.23
CA ILE A 97 2.78 15.53 -40.89
C ILE A 97 4.19 16.11 -40.89
N SER A 98 4.91 16.01 -42.01
CA SER A 98 6.26 16.56 -42.19
C SER A 98 6.31 18.10 -42.11
N TRP A 99 5.19 18.77 -42.36
CA TRP A 99 5.06 20.23 -42.32
C TRP A 99 4.67 20.76 -40.94
N LEU A 100 4.12 19.89 -40.08
CA LEU A 100 3.66 20.26 -38.76
C LEU A 100 4.83 20.66 -37.86
N ARG A 101 4.60 21.68 -37.03
CA ARG A 101 5.53 22.10 -35.98
C ARG A 101 5.70 20.99 -34.95
N ILE A 102 6.93 20.77 -34.53
CA ILE A 102 7.29 19.82 -33.48
C ILE A 102 7.88 20.62 -32.33
N GLU A 103 7.39 20.38 -31.13
CA GLU A 103 7.83 21.05 -29.91
C GLU A 103 8.25 20.01 -28.87
N PRO A 104 9.25 20.31 -28.03
CA PRO A 104 9.56 19.49 -26.85
C PRO A 104 8.33 19.38 -25.94
N ALA A 105 8.11 18.18 -25.41
CA ALA A 105 6.96 17.88 -24.56
C ALA A 105 7.44 17.14 -23.29
N PRO A 106 7.97 17.86 -22.28
CA PRO A 106 8.57 17.23 -21.11
C PRO A 106 7.56 16.35 -20.36
N ALA A 107 8.07 15.27 -19.76
CA ALA A 107 7.28 14.42 -18.86
C ALA A 107 7.22 15.06 -17.47
N ARG A 108 6.15 14.84 -16.72
CA ARG A 108 5.99 15.33 -15.34
C ARG A 108 6.08 14.18 -14.35
N VAL A 109 6.82 14.37 -13.27
CA VAL A 109 6.88 13.42 -12.15
C VAL A 109 5.63 13.58 -11.30
N LEU A 110 4.78 12.55 -11.24
CA LEU A 110 3.56 12.54 -10.42
C LEU A 110 3.87 12.16 -8.98
N SER A 111 4.65 11.10 -8.77
CA SER A 111 4.99 10.59 -7.45
C SER A 111 6.37 9.95 -7.46
N VAL A 112 7.02 9.98 -6.30
CA VAL A 112 8.31 9.37 -6.03
C VAL A 112 8.20 8.61 -4.72
N ARG A 113 8.59 7.34 -4.73
CA ARG A 113 8.70 6.48 -3.55
C ARG A 113 10.13 5.95 -3.49
N GLY A 114 10.73 5.98 -2.30
CA GLY A 114 12.11 5.53 -2.10
C GLY A 114 13.13 6.44 -2.78
N ARG A 115 14.31 5.89 -3.09
CA ARG A 115 15.39 6.60 -3.75
C ARG A 115 15.28 6.46 -5.26
N VAL A 116 15.05 7.59 -5.92
CA VAL A 116 14.99 7.69 -7.37
C VAL A 116 15.91 8.83 -7.82
N GLU A 117 16.79 8.51 -8.75
CA GLU A 117 17.79 9.42 -9.26
C GLU A 117 17.56 9.77 -10.73
N LEU A 118 17.96 10.98 -11.09
CA LEU A 118 17.95 11.52 -12.44
C LEU A 118 19.38 11.86 -12.84
N SER A 119 19.79 11.37 -14.01
CA SER A 119 21.01 11.79 -14.71
C SER A 119 20.62 12.54 -15.97
N GLY A 120 21.09 13.79 -16.11
CA GLY A 120 20.78 14.63 -17.25
C GLY A 120 21.46 14.15 -18.54
N ALA A 121 20.88 14.52 -19.67
CA ALA A 121 21.41 14.19 -21.00
C ALA A 121 22.84 14.72 -21.26
N ASP A 122 23.26 15.74 -20.51
CA ASP A 122 24.56 16.42 -20.57
C ASP A 122 25.68 15.69 -19.81
N GLY A 123 25.39 14.56 -19.17
CA GLY A 123 26.34 13.85 -18.32
C GLY A 123 26.52 14.49 -16.94
N SER A 124 25.57 15.34 -16.53
CA SER A 124 25.50 15.87 -15.18
C SER A 124 25.45 14.75 -14.12
N ALA A 125 25.99 15.06 -12.94
CA ALA A 125 25.98 14.12 -11.81
C ALA A 125 24.55 13.70 -11.44
N SER A 126 24.39 12.43 -11.09
CA SER A 126 23.11 11.88 -10.66
C SER A 126 22.59 12.64 -9.43
N ARG A 127 21.29 12.95 -9.41
CA ARG A 127 20.63 13.64 -8.29
C ARG A 127 19.26 13.06 -8.00
N ALA A 128 18.76 13.28 -6.79
CA ALA A 128 17.40 12.90 -6.43
C ALA A 128 16.35 13.66 -7.28
N ILE A 129 15.31 12.94 -7.68
CA ILE A 129 14.14 13.49 -8.37
C ILE A 129 13.05 13.87 -7.37
N LEU A 130 12.30 14.93 -7.66
CA LEU A 130 11.18 15.37 -6.80
C LEU A 130 9.84 15.25 -7.54
N ALA A 131 8.76 15.01 -6.79
CA ALA A 131 7.41 15.10 -7.34
C ALA A 131 7.12 16.51 -7.87
N GLY A 132 6.43 16.60 -9.00
CA GLY A 132 6.13 17.84 -9.71
C GLY A 132 7.23 18.29 -10.70
N GLU A 133 8.41 17.67 -10.67
CA GLU A 133 9.51 18.01 -11.57
C GLU A 133 9.20 17.65 -13.04
N GLN A 134 9.81 18.37 -13.99
CA GLN A 134 9.71 18.10 -15.42
C GLN A 134 10.99 17.46 -15.96
N LEU A 135 10.84 16.34 -16.67
CA LEU A 135 11.93 15.59 -17.29
C LEU A 135 11.96 15.83 -18.79
N ARG A 136 13.17 15.94 -19.33
CA ARG A 136 13.43 16.31 -20.72
C ARG A 136 13.92 15.12 -21.52
N ILE A 137 13.95 15.31 -22.83
CA ILE A 137 14.58 14.36 -23.75
C ILE A 137 16.05 14.15 -23.37
N GLY A 138 16.48 12.89 -23.40
CA GLY A 138 17.83 12.46 -23.09
C GLY A 138 18.08 12.14 -21.60
N ASP A 139 17.20 12.58 -20.70
CA ASP A 139 17.33 12.27 -19.28
C ASP A 139 17.19 10.77 -19.00
N THR A 140 17.89 10.29 -17.98
CA THR A 140 17.84 8.90 -17.52
C THR A 140 17.37 8.86 -16.07
N VAL A 141 16.29 8.12 -15.82
CA VAL A 141 15.71 7.91 -14.50
C VAL A 141 16.11 6.52 -14.00
N GLN A 142 16.61 6.45 -12.77
CA GLN A 142 17.02 5.21 -12.12
C GLN A 142 16.35 5.05 -10.76
N THR A 143 15.83 3.86 -10.48
CA THR A 143 15.18 3.50 -9.21
C THR A 143 16.01 2.44 -8.48
N GLU A 144 16.15 2.58 -7.17
CA GLU A 144 16.80 1.57 -6.32
C GLU A 144 15.81 0.54 -5.77
N GLY A 145 16.20 -0.22 -4.75
CA GLY A 145 15.31 -1.11 -4.00
C GLY A 145 14.18 -0.36 -3.31
N ASP A 146 13.02 -1.00 -3.19
CA ASP A 146 11.80 -0.43 -2.58
C ASP A 146 11.39 0.96 -3.13
N SER A 147 11.82 1.27 -4.35
CA SER A 147 11.68 2.58 -4.97
C SER A 147 10.82 2.50 -6.23
N SER A 148 10.07 3.56 -6.50
CA SER A 148 9.18 3.65 -7.66
C SER A 148 8.98 5.11 -8.04
N VAL A 149 8.78 5.38 -9.33
CA VAL A 149 8.47 6.72 -9.83
C VAL A 149 7.40 6.65 -10.90
N THR A 150 6.44 7.56 -10.81
CA THR A 150 5.35 7.65 -11.78
C THR A 150 5.50 8.91 -12.61
N LEU A 151 5.54 8.75 -13.92
CA LEU A 151 5.68 9.81 -14.92
C LEU A 151 4.38 9.97 -15.69
N GLU A 152 4.01 11.21 -15.98
CA GLU A 152 2.91 11.58 -16.87
C GLU A 152 3.45 12.30 -18.11
N PHE A 153 3.01 11.86 -19.28
CA PHE A 153 3.41 12.44 -20.57
C PHE A 153 2.36 13.44 -21.09
N ALA A 154 2.72 14.18 -22.14
CA ALA A 154 1.88 15.26 -22.67
C ALA A 154 0.51 14.81 -23.23
N ASP A 155 0.34 13.51 -23.52
CA ASP A 155 -0.93 12.89 -23.93
C ASP A 155 -1.72 12.31 -22.74
N ALA A 156 -1.32 12.62 -21.50
CA ALA A 156 -1.81 12.05 -20.26
C ALA A 156 -1.58 10.54 -20.09
N SER A 157 -0.76 9.92 -20.95
CA SER A 157 -0.25 8.57 -20.70
C SER A 157 0.62 8.58 -19.45
N ARG A 158 0.57 7.48 -18.69
CA ARG A 158 1.31 7.32 -17.44
C ARG A 158 2.19 6.08 -17.49
N LEU A 159 3.40 6.21 -16.95
CA LEU A 159 4.35 5.13 -16.75
C LEU A 159 4.76 5.11 -15.28
N GLN A 160 4.63 3.96 -14.64
CA GLN A 160 5.22 3.68 -13.34
C GLN A 160 6.47 2.82 -13.53
N LEU A 161 7.63 3.35 -13.18
CA LEU A 161 8.91 2.67 -13.22
C LEU A 161 9.16 2.05 -11.84
N ARG A 162 9.36 0.73 -11.81
CA ARG A 162 9.49 -0.06 -10.58
C ARG A 162 10.90 -0.08 -10.03
N GLU A 163 11.11 -0.75 -8.91
CA GLU A 163 12.40 -0.93 -8.27
C GLU A 163 13.44 -1.53 -9.24
N TYR A 164 14.72 -1.22 -9.01
CA TYR A 164 15.87 -1.71 -9.81
C TYR A 164 15.74 -1.49 -11.32
N SER A 165 15.22 -0.33 -11.72
CA SER A 165 14.93 -0.03 -13.12
C SER A 165 15.72 1.18 -13.60
N ARG A 166 16.02 1.20 -14.90
CA ARG A 166 16.67 2.31 -15.57
C ARG A 166 15.96 2.62 -16.89
N LEU A 167 15.43 3.85 -16.98
CA LEU A 167 14.64 4.32 -18.11
C LEU A 167 15.26 5.58 -18.70
N ARG A 168 15.55 5.57 -19.99
CA ARG A 168 15.98 6.76 -20.74
C ARG A 168 14.84 7.32 -21.58
N LEU A 169 14.71 8.64 -21.58
CA LEU A 169 13.67 9.38 -22.31
C LEU A 169 14.20 9.75 -23.71
N ASP A 170 14.20 8.79 -24.64
CA ASP A 170 14.82 8.94 -25.97
C ASP A 170 14.14 10.01 -26.84
N GLN A 171 12.82 10.16 -26.76
CA GLN A 171 12.08 11.21 -27.46
C GLN A 171 10.82 11.61 -26.71
N LEU A 172 10.66 12.92 -26.48
CA LEU A 172 9.49 13.51 -25.84
C LEU A 172 9.05 14.75 -26.62
N SER A 173 8.13 14.57 -27.55
CA SER A 173 7.73 15.65 -28.48
C SER A 173 6.24 15.65 -28.77
N ARG A 174 5.71 16.83 -29.10
CA ARG A 174 4.32 17.01 -29.53
C ARG A 174 4.26 17.78 -30.85
N TYR A 175 3.23 17.51 -31.64
CA TYR A 175 3.00 18.20 -32.91
C TYR A 175 2.12 19.43 -32.69
N GLY A 176 2.72 20.54 -32.25
CA GLY A 176 2.04 21.79 -31.94
C GLY A 176 0.76 21.57 -31.10
N HIS A 177 -0.35 22.14 -31.55
CA HIS A 177 -1.67 22.02 -30.89
C HIS A 177 -2.56 20.91 -31.46
N THR A 178 -2.01 19.95 -32.20
CA THR A 178 -2.81 18.87 -32.83
C THR A 178 -3.29 17.81 -31.84
N GLY A 179 -2.68 17.75 -30.65
CA GLY A 179 -2.87 16.68 -29.68
C GLY A 179 -2.11 15.38 -30.00
N MET A 180 -1.34 15.33 -31.09
CA MET A 180 -0.43 14.22 -31.38
C MET A 180 0.86 14.34 -30.57
N VAL A 181 1.26 13.26 -29.92
CA VAL A 181 2.48 13.16 -29.11
C VAL A 181 3.31 11.96 -29.59
N ASP A 182 4.63 12.14 -29.69
CA ASP A 182 5.62 11.10 -29.99
C ASP A 182 6.50 10.91 -28.76
N THR A 183 6.20 9.85 -28.02
CA THR A 183 6.87 9.39 -26.80
C THR A 183 7.64 8.11 -27.12
N ARG A 184 8.96 8.16 -27.04
CA ARG A 184 9.84 7.00 -27.20
C ARG A 184 10.75 6.88 -25.99
N LEU A 185 10.73 5.69 -25.41
CA LEU A 185 11.36 5.41 -24.13
C LEU A 185 12.27 4.20 -24.31
N ARG A 186 13.40 4.18 -23.60
CA ARG A 186 14.29 3.03 -23.58
C ARG A 186 14.39 2.48 -22.17
N LEU A 187 13.76 1.34 -21.94
CA LEU A 187 13.85 0.60 -20.69
C LEU A 187 15.11 -0.27 -20.75
N GLN A 188 16.19 0.23 -20.17
CA GLN A 188 17.50 -0.46 -20.20
C GLN A 188 17.54 -1.64 -19.23
N GLN A 189 16.86 -1.51 -18.10
CA GLN A 189 16.80 -2.51 -17.04
C GLN A 189 15.49 -2.38 -16.26
N GLY A 190 15.05 -3.50 -15.67
CA GLY A 190 13.95 -3.53 -14.71
C GLY A 190 12.59 -3.61 -15.38
N ARG A 191 11.58 -2.97 -14.80
CA ARG A 191 10.18 -3.13 -15.21
C ARG A 191 9.41 -1.81 -15.17
N ALA A 192 8.50 -1.64 -16.13
CA ALA A 192 7.58 -0.53 -16.19
C ALA A 192 6.13 -1.00 -16.39
N SER A 193 5.21 -0.40 -15.63
CA SER A 193 3.76 -0.52 -15.82
C SER A 193 3.26 0.72 -16.56
N ASN A 194 2.41 0.54 -17.57
CA ASN A 194 2.03 1.60 -18.49
C ASN A 194 0.52 1.67 -18.69
N ARG A 195 -0.05 2.87 -18.58
CA ARG A 195 -1.40 3.22 -19.01
C ARG A 195 -1.29 4.26 -20.12
N VAL A 196 -1.49 3.84 -21.35
CA VAL A 196 -1.32 4.68 -22.53
C VAL A 196 -2.68 5.18 -23.01
N THR A 197 -2.82 6.50 -23.15
CA THR A 197 -4.00 7.15 -23.72
C THR A 197 -4.15 6.77 -25.21
N PRO A 198 -5.38 6.55 -25.72
CA PRO A 198 -5.59 6.29 -27.14
C PRO A 198 -4.99 7.38 -28.04
N ALA A 199 -4.17 6.96 -29.00
CA ALA A 199 -3.45 7.83 -29.93
C ALA A 199 -4.38 8.74 -30.74
N ARG A 200 -4.11 10.06 -30.72
CA ARG A 200 -4.89 11.09 -31.41
C ARG A 200 -4.31 11.42 -32.77
N GLY A 201 -4.48 10.54 -33.74
CA GLY A 201 -4.06 10.78 -35.14
C GLY A 201 -2.80 10.04 -35.57
N PRO A 202 -2.38 10.21 -36.84
CA PRO A 202 -1.41 9.34 -37.50
C PRO A 202 0.03 9.51 -37.02
N ALA A 203 0.40 10.66 -36.44
CA ALA A 203 1.76 10.91 -35.91
C ALA A 203 1.91 10.56 -34.42
N SER A 204 0.83 10.17 -33.74
CA SER A 204 0.90 9.77 -32.33
C SER A 204 1.65 8.44 -32.19
N ARG A 205 2.67 8.40 -31.33
CA ARG A 205 3.53 7.23 -31.12
C ARG A 205 3.80 7.07 -29.64
N TYR A 206 3.67 5.84 -29.16
CA TYR A 206 4.12 5.43 -27.84
C TYR A 206 4.93 4.14 -28.03
N ILE A 207 6.24 4.23 -27.84
CA ILE A 207 7.19 3.16 -28.12
C ILE A 207 8.09 2.96 -26.90
N ILE A 208 8.25 1.71 -26.47
CA ILE A 208 9.23 1.32 -25.46
C ILE A 208 10.22 0.35 -26.11
N ASP A 209 11.48 0.75 -26.16
CA ASP A 209 12.59 -0.10 -26.57
C ASP A 209 13.20 -0.77 -25.33
N ALA A 210 13.19 -2.09 -25.31
CA ALA A 210 13.92 -2.91 -24.36
C ALA A 210 15.07 -3.65 -25.08
N PRO A 211 16.06 -4.22 -24.36
CA PRO A 211 17.25 -4.79 -25.00
C PRO A 211 16.96 -5.89 -26.03
N THR A 212 15.88 -6.65 -25.87
CA THR A 212 15.56 -7.80 -26.72
C THR A 212 14.39 -7.56 -27.69
N ALA A 213 13.55 -6.55 -27.44
CA ALA A 213 12.39 -6.25 -28.28
C ALA A 213 11.85 -4.82 -28.06
N THR A 214 11.15 -4.32 -29.07
CA THR A 214 10.42 -3.05 -29.05
C THR A 214 8.92 -3.30 -28.91
N SER A 215 8.28 -2.57 -28.00
CA SER A 215 6.83 -2.56 -27.78
C SER A 215 6.22 -1.28 -28.36
N SER A 216 5.40 -1.43 -29.40
CA SER A 216 4.64 -0.35 -30.05
C SER A 216 3.17 -0.41 -29.67
N VAL A 217 2.63 0.73 -29.21
CA VAL A 217 1.37 0.75 -28.45
C VAL A 217 0.41 1.79 -28.98
N ARG A 218 -0.89 1.48 -28.87
CA ARG A 218 -1.97 2.42 -29.21
C ARG A 218 -3.15 2.25 -28.24
N GLY A 219 -3.19 3.04 -27.17
CA GLY A 219 -4.28 3.01 -26.19
C GLY A 219 -4.37 1.67 -25.45
N THR A 220 -3.54 1.46 -24.44
CA THR A 220 -3.33 0.10 -23.86
C THR A 220 -2.85 0.22 -22.41
N VAL A 221 -3.27 -0.74 -21.60
CA VAL A 221 -2.70 -0.99 -20.26
C VAL A 221 -1.85 -2.24 -20.34
N PHE A 222 -0.55 -2.12 -20.09
CA PHE A 222 0.41 -3.20 -20.27
C PHE A 222 1.63 -3.03 -19.35
N ARG A 223 2.37 -4.11 -19.16
CA ARG A 223 3.64 -4.15 -18.43
C ARG A 223 4.75 -4.59 -19.38
N VAL A 224 5.97 -4.12 -19.13
CA VAL A 224 7.19 -4.51 -19.85
C VAL A 224 8.31 -4.72 -18.87
N SER A 225 9.02 -5.83 -18.98
CA SER A 225 10.29 -6.06 -18.31
C SER A 225 11.43 -6.15 -19.33
N ALA A 226 12.59 -5.58 -18.98
CA ALA A 226 13.80 -5.70 -19.79
C ALA A 226 14.51 -7.06 -19.62
N GLY A 227 14.03 -7.91 -18.71
CA GLY A 227 14.71 -9.12 -18.28
C GLY A 227 15.93 -8.82 -17.40
N ASP A 228 16.46 -9.86 -16.77
CA ASP A 228 17.71 -9.83 -16.01
C ASP A 228 18.40 -11.20 -16.11
N THR A 229 19.39 -11.47 -15.27
CA THR A 229 20.11 -12.76 -15.27
C THR A 229 19.24 -13.96 -14.88
N ALA A 230 18.13 -13.74 -14.16
CA ALA A 230 17.24 -14.77 -13.67
C ALA A 230 15.93 -14.86 -14.48
N HIS A 231 15.48 -13.77 -15.10
CA HIS A 231 14.18 -13.66 -15.76
C HIS A 231 14.30 -13.18 -17.20
N VAL A 232 13.39 -13.66 -18.05
CA VAL A 232 13.35 -13.28 -19.46
C VAL A 232 12.56 -11.98 -19.63
N ALA A 233 12.98 -11.12 -20.55
CA ALA A 233 12.22 -9.93 -20.92
C ALA A 233 10.82 -10.31 -21.41
N ALA A 234 9.80 -9.60 -20.94
CA ALA A 234 8.42 -9.92 -21.25
C ALA A 234 7.61 -8.65 -21.51
N THR A 235 6.51 -8.82 -22.24
CA THR A 235 5.47 -7.80 -22.39
C THR A 235 4.13 -8.44 -22.10
N GLU A 236 3.46 -7.95 -21.05
CA GLU A 236 2.18 -8.46 -20.55
C GLU A 236 1.06 -7.45 -20.84
N VAL A 237 -0.01 -7.86 -21.53
CA VAL A 237 -1.10 -6.94 -21.93
C VAL A 237 -2.35 -7.19 -21.11
N LEU A 238 -2.85 -6.14 -20.44
CA LEU A 238 -4.06 -6.19 -19.62
C LEU A 238 -5.29 -5.64 -20.36
N GLN A 239 -5.12 -4.58 -21.16
CA GLN A 239 -6.17 -3.95 -21.96
C GLN A 239 -5.59 -3.39 -23.25
N GLY A 240 -6.34 -3.40 -24.35
CA GLY A 240 -5.86 -2.92 -25.65
C GLY A 240 -5.00 -3.97 -26.36
N LYS A 241 -3.96 -3.56 -27.08
CA LYS A 241 -3.07 -4.49 -27.80
C LYS A 241 -1.69 -3.88 -27.99
N VAL A 242 -0.66 -4.72 -27.94
CA VAL A 242 0.73 -4.31 -28.14
C VAL A 242 1.34 -5.09 -29.28
N GLN A 243 1.98 -4.39 -30.21
CA GLN A 243 2.85 -5.05 -31.17
C GLN A 243 4.27 -5.10 -30.58
N VAL A 244 4.75 -6.30 -30.30
CA VAL A 244 6.12 -6.55 -29.84
C VAL A 244 6.93 -7.08 -31.00
N GLY A 245 8.12 -6.55 -31.23
CA GLY A 245 8.94 -7.03 -32.33
C GLY A 245 10.39 -6.62 -32.24
N ASN A 246 11.20 -7.32 -33.03
CA ASN A 246 12.59 -7.00 -33.31
C ASN A 246 12.88 -7.26 -34.80
N THR A 247 14.15 -7.28 -35.18
CA THR A 247 14.59 -7.54 -36.56
C THR A 247 14.20 -8.93 -37.07
N HIS A 248 13.97 -9.89 -36.18
CA HIS A 248 13.70 -11.30 -36.51
C HIS A 248 12.21 -11.64 -36.58
N GLY A 249 11.34 -10.82 -35.99
CA GLY A 249 9.90 -11.06 -36.08
C GLY A 249 9.06 -10.12 -35.25
N ARG A 250 7.74 -10.28 -35.40
CA ARG A 250 6.72 -9.49 -34.70
C ARG A 250 5.64 -10.40 -34.13
N ARG A 251 5.06 -9.97 -33.00
CA ARG A 251 3.93 -10.60 -32.32
C ARG A 251 2.92 -9.53 -31.95
N MET A 252 1.65 -9.81 -32.19
CA MET A 252 0.55 -9.00 -31.66
C MET A 252 0.06 -9.66 -30.39
N VAL A 253 0.17 -8.95 -29.27
CA VAL A 253 -0.23 -9.44 -27.94
C VAL A 253 -1.58 -8.81 -27.58
N GLN A 254 -2.55 -9.66 -27.26
CA GLN A 254 -3.92 -9.27 -26.90
C GLN A 254 -4.10 -9.24 -25.37
N PRO A 255 -5.22 -8.68 -24.85
CA PRO A 255 -5.49 -8.67 -23.41
C PRO A 255 -5.47 -10.08 -22.81
N GLY A 256 -4.88 -10.21 -21.62
CA GLY A 256 -4.73 -11.49 -20.94
C GLY A 256 -3.61 -12.37 -21.50
N GLN A 257 -2.74 -11.83 -22.37
CA GLN A 257 -1.62 -12.55 -22.95
C GLN A 257 -0.28 -11.86 -22.65
N ALA A 258 0.80 -12.64 -22.77
CA ALA A 258 2.16 -12.16 -22.79
C ALA A 258 2.94 -12.73 -23.97
N THR A 259 4.04 -12.07 -24.31
CA THR A 259 5.12 -12.64 -25.12
C THR A 259 6.45 -12.41 -24.41
N ARG A 260 7.37 -13.34 -24.59
CA ARG A 260 8.71 -13.32 -23.99
C ARG A 260 9.76 -13.13 -25.07
N SER A 261 10.84 -12.44 -24.75
CA SER A 261 11.94 -12.14 -25.65
C SER A 261 13.27 -12.49 -24.95
N SER A 262 13.74 -13.72 -25.15
CA SER A 262 14.94 -14.27 -24.49
C SER A 262 16.24 -13.65 -24.99
N SER A 263 16.30 -13.24 -26.26
CA SER A 263 17.46 -12.58 -26.84
C SER A 263 17.04 -11.62 -27.95
N ALA A 264 17.93 -10.70 -28.33
CA ALA A 264 17.72 -9.81 -29.47
C ALA A 264 17.84 -10.56 -30.82
N ASP A 265 18.57 -11.68 -30.85
CA ASP A 265 18.86 -12.48 -32.06
C ASP A 265 17.77 -13.50 -32.41
N ALA A 266 16.70 -13.57 -31.62
CA ALA A 266 15.57 -14.46 -31.85
C ALA A 266 14.27 -13.66 -31.92
N ALA A 267 13.34 -14.09 -32.77
CA ALA A 267 12.01 -13.48 -32.79
C ALA A 267 11.31 -13.65 -31.43
N PRO A 268 10.47 -12.69 -30.99
CA PRO A 268 9.68 -12.86 -29.77
C PRO A 268 8.87 -14.16 -29.80
N ALA A 269 8.79 -14.82 -28.64
CA ALA A 269 8.15 -16.11 -28.50
C ALA A 269 6.66 -16.07 -28.92
N ALA A 270 6.07 -17.23 -29.17
CA ALA A 270 4.62 -17.32 -29.34
C ALA A 270 3.91 -16.74 -28.11
N VAL A 271 2.76 -16.10 -28.33
CA VAL A 271 1.98 -15.52 -27.23
C VAL A 271 1.43 -16.63 -26.33
N SER A 272 1.44 -16.41 -25.02
CA SER A 272 0.90 -17.31 -24.01
C SER A 272 -0.11 -16.58 -23.11
N PRO A 273 -1.11 -17.27 -22.55
CA PRO A 273 -2.01 -16.66 -21.59
C PRO A 273 -1.26 -16.24 -20.31
N LEU A 274 -1.72 -15.17 -19.69
CA LEU A 274 -1.30 -14.77 -18.35
C LEU A 274 -1.88 -15.74 -17.31
N LEU A 275 -1.15 -15.94 -16.20
CA LEU A 275 -1.70 -16.65 -15.03
C LEU A 275 -2.99 -15.95 -14.56
N PRO A 276 -3.99 -16.71 -14.08
CA PRO A 276 -5.24 -16.13 -13.60
C PRO A 276 -5.01 -15.29 -12.34
N ALA A 277 -5.96 -14.38 -12.07
CA ALA A 277 -5.97 -13.57 -10.87
C ALA A 277 -6.15 -14.47 -9.62
N PRO A 278 -5.33 -14.31 -8.56
CA PRO A 278 -5.49 -15.09 -7.33
C PRO A 278 -6.84 -14.82 -6.64
N THR A 279 -7.45 -15.86 -6.07
CA THR A 279 -8.69 -15.70 -5.29
C THR A 279 -8.38 -15.27 -3.87
N LEU A 280 -8.89 -14.12 -3.44
CA LEU A 280 -8.74 -13.62 -2.06
C LEU A 280 -9.62 -14.40 -1.08
N ARG A 281 -9.07 -14.72 0.10
CA ARG A 281 -9.84 -15.32 1.21
C ARG A 281 -10.55 -14.23 2.02
N ASN A 282 -11.71 -13.81 1.53
CA ASN A 282 -12.46 -12.66 2.07
C ASN A 282 -12.89 -12.81 3.54
N ASP A 283 -13.05 -14.03 4.03
CA ASP A 283 -13.30 -14.34 5.44
C ASP A 283 -12.17 -13.86 6.37
N GLN A 284 -10.94 -13.78 5.83
CA GLN A 284 -9.73 -13.38 6.54
C GLN A 284 -9.25 -11.96 6.18
N LEU A 285 -9.86 -11.29 5.20
CA LEU A 285 -9.52 -9.90 4.88
C LEU A 285 -10.07 -8.94 5.95
N ARG A 286 -9.16 -8.25 6.63
CA ARG A 286 -9.43 -7.13 7.53
C ARG A 286 -8.52 -5.96 7.17
N LEU A 287 -8.80 -5.30 6.04
CA LEU A 287 -8.01 -4.18 5.49
C LEU A 287 -7.98 -2.92 6.39
N ALA A 288 -8.79 -2.92 7.47
CA ALA A 288 -8.67 -2.01 8.60
C ALA A 288 -8.89 -2.83 9.88
N PRO A 289 -7.99 -2.78 10.89
CA PRO A 289 -6.80 -1.93 11.04
C PRO A 289 -5.51 -2.55 10.49
N LEU A 290 -4.49 -1.71 10.35
CA LEU A 290 -3.12 -2.17 10.18
C LEU A 290 -2.50 -2.61 11.53
N PRO A 291 -1.58 -3.60 11.54
CA PRO A 291 -1.19 -4.41 10.38
C PRO A 291 -2.30 -5.40 9.97
N THR A 292 -2.54 -5.51 8.66
CA THR A 292 -3.52 -6.45 8.10
C THR A 292 -2.81 -7.67 7.54
N LEU A 293 -3.30 -8.88 7.85
CA LEU A 293 -2.88 -10.10 7.17
C LEU A 293 -3.76 -10.34 5.93
N LEU A 294 -3.14 -10.39 4.75
CA LEU A 294 -3.77 -10.87 3.53
C LEU A 294 -3.55 -12.37 3.36
N ALA A 295 -4.55 -13.06 2.83
CA ALA A 295 -4.47 -14.47 2.46
C ALA A 295 -5.24 -14.73 1.17
N TRP A 296 -4.72 -15.64 0.34
CA TRP A 296 -5.30 -16.02 -0.95
C TRP A 296 -5.10 -17.50 -1.25
N GLU A 297 -5.71 -17.96 -2.33
CA GLU A 297 -5.55 -19.32 -2.85
C GLU A 297 -4.33 -19.43 -3.76
N ALA A 298 -3.62 -20.56 -3.68
CA ALA A 298 -2.46 -20.80 -4.54
C ALA A 298 -2.89 -20.91 -6.02
N VAL A 299 -2.19 -20.20 -6.89
CA VAL A 299 -2.39 -20.27 -8.34
C VAL A 299 -1.42 -21.30 -8.94
N PRO A 300 -1.91 -22.35 -9.64
CA PRO A 300 -1.05 -23.30 -10.34
C PRO A 300 -0.12 -22.60 -11.34
N GLY A 301 1.16 -22.96 -11.31
CA GLY A 301 2.19 -22.35 -12.17
C GLY A 301 2.80 -21.04 -11.63
N ALA A 302 2.31 -20.52 -10.50
CA ALA A 302 2.93 -19.39 -9.82
C ALA A 302 4.23 -19.83 -9.13
N ALA A 303 5.32 -19.11 -9.40
CA ALA A 303 6.57 -19.23 -8.65
C ALA A 303 6.55 -18.36 -7.38
N HIS A 304 5.90 -17.19 -7.47
CA HIS A 304 5.68 -16.29 -6.33
C HIS A 304 4.50 -15.35 -6.63
N TYR A 305 4.16 -14.49 -5.67
CA TYR A 305 3.11 -13.48 -5.78
C TYR A 305 3.69 -12.09 -5.60
N ARG A 306 3.05 -11.13 -6.25
CA ARG A 306 3.30 -9.71 -6.01
C ARG A 306 2.04 -9.06 -5.45
N VAL A 307 2.23 -8.30 -4.38
CA VAL A 307 1.20 -7.51 -3.72
C VAL A 307 1.59 -6.05 -3.83
N GLU A 308 0.68 -5.21 -4.30
CA GLU A 308 0.83 -3.77 -4.33
C GLU A 308 -0.37 -3.10 -3.67
N VAL A 309 -0.14 -1.95 -3.05
CA VAL A 309 -1.21 -1.03 -2.66
C VAL A 309 -0.95 0.29 -3.36
N VAL A 310 -1.98 0.81 -4.01
CA VAL A 310 -1.95 2.01 -4.83
C VAL A 310 -3.09 2.95 -4.41
N GLU A 311 -3.02 4.21 -4.82
CA GLU A 311 -4.18 5.10 -4.68
C GLU A 311 -5.33 4.60 -5.58
N ALA A 312 -6.55 4.51 -5.04
CA ALA A 312 -7.67 3.96 -5.79
C ALA A 312 -8.03 4.80 -7.03
N ALA A 313 -7.94 6.13 -6.90
CA ALA A 313 -8.21 7.10 -7.97
C ALA A 313 -7.10 7.14 -9.04
N THR A 314 -5.85 6.84 -8.64
CA THR A 314 -4.69 6.82 -9.54
C THR A 314 -3.84 5.57 -9.27
N PRO A 315 -4.18 4.42 -9.89
CA PRO A 315 -3.49 3.16 -9.62
C PRO A 315 -2.01 3.14 -9.99
N GLU A 316 -1.53 4.14 -10.73
CA GLU A 316 -0.11 4.31 -11.04
C GLU A 316 0.69 4.89 -9.86
N ILE A 317 0.05 5.45 -8.83
CA ILE A 317 0.75 5.91 -7.62
C ILE A 317 0.91 4.74 -6.65
N LEU A 318 2.13 4.22 -6.52
CA LEU A 318 2.47 3.09 -5.66
C LEU A 318 2.74 3.53 -4.22
N LEU A 319 2.02 2.96 -3.27
CA LEU A 319 2.16 3.24 -1.84
C LEU A 319 2.89 2.10 -1.12
N PHE A 320 2.59 0.85 -1.50
CA PHE A 320 3.22 -0.34 -0.96
C PHE A 320 3.46 -1.37 -2.07
N ALA A 321 4.54 -2.14 -1.94
CA ALA A 321 4.84 -3.26 -2.82
C ALA A 321 5.64 -4.31 -2.05
N ALA A 322 5.33 -5.58 -2.29
CA ALA A 322 6.07 -6.71 -1.76
C ALA A 322 5.93 -7.93 -2.68
N THR A 323 6.89 -8.83 -2.56
CA THR A 323 6.88 -10.13 -3.24
C THR A 323 7.04 -11.23 -2.19
N THR A 324 6.28 -12.31 -2.36
CA THR A 324 6.35 -13.47 -1.45
C THR A 324 6.07 -14.78 -2.21
N ALA A 325 6.73 -15.87 -1.82
CA ALA A 325 6.41 -17.21 -2.29
C ALA A 325 5.21 -17.83 -1.55
N ASP A 326 4.87 -17.29 -0.38
CA ASP A 326 3.73 -17.73 0.43
C ASP A 326 2.40 -17.22 -0.14
N THR A 327 1.30 -17.81 0.29
CA THR A 327 -0.07 -17.36 -0.04
C THR A 327 -0.67 -16.43 1.01
N ARG A 328 0.20 -15.77 1.79
CA ARG A 328 -0.16 -14.81 2.83
C ARG A 328 0.91 -13.74 2.96
N LEU A 329 0.49 -12.52 3.31
CA LEU A 329 1.40 -11.39 3.52
C LEU A 329 0.81 -10.42 4.54
N ALA A 330 1.62 -10.00 5.52
CA ALA A 330 1.26 -8.90 6.40
C ALA A 330 1.57 -7.55 5.72
N ILE A 331 0.57 -6.67 5.68
CA ILE A 331 0.74 -5.28 5.28
C ILE A 331 0.87 -4.44 6.56
N GLY A 332 1.99 -3.75 6.67
CA GLY A 332 2.28 -2.79 7.74
C GLY A 332 1.65 -1.43 7.45
N ASP A 333 2.38 -0.35 7.73
CA ASP A 333 1.86 1.01 7.62
C ASP A 333 1.54 1.43 6.17
N LEU A 334 0.38 2.06 5.99
CA LEU A 334 -0.05 2.70 4.77
C LEU A 334 -0.59 4.10 5.10
N PRO A 335 -0.48 5.07 4.19
CA PRO A 335 -1.12 6.36 4.38
C PRO A 335 -2.65 6.23 4.32
N PRO A 336 -3.39 7.03 5.09
CA PRO A 336 -4.85 7.03 5.06
C PRO A 336 -5.39 7.49 3.69
N GLY A 337 -6.62 7.09 3.39
CA GLY A 337 -7.33 7.43 2.16
C GLY A 337 -8.01 6.24 1.49
N GLN A 338 -8.50 6.47 0.27
CA GLN A 338 -9.07 5.42 -0.58
C GLN A 338 -7.96 4.70 -1.34
N LEU A 339 -7.74 3.45 -0.97
CA LEU A 339 -6.65 2.63 -1.47
C LEU A 339 -7.20 1.46 -2.29
N ARG A 340 -6.39 0.99 -3.23
CA ARG A 340 -6.65 -0.24 -3.99
C ARG A 340 -5.48 -1.19 -3.77
N MET A 341 -5.78 -2.39 -3.32
CA MET A 341 -4.82 -3.48 -3.30
C MET A 341 -4.87 -4.23 -4.64
N LEU A 342 -3.70 -4.59 -5.17
CA LEU A 342 -3.50 -5.40 -6.36
C LEU A 342 -2.66 -6.62 -5.98
N LEU A 343 -3.18 -7.82 -6.26
CA LEU A 343 -2.52 -9.09 -6.00
C LEU A 343 -2.43 -9.88 -7.31
N ARG A 344 -1.25 -10.39 -7.65
CA ARG A 344 -1.05 -11.19 -8.86
C ARG A 344 -0.04 -12.30 -8.67
N ALA A 345 -0.25 -13.40 -9.38
CA ALA A 345 0.71 -14.49 -9.50
C ALA A 345 1.80 -14.14 -10.52
N VAL A 346 3.02 -14.61 -10.27
CA VAL A 346 4.17 -14.46 -11.17
C VAL A 346 4.73 -15.84 -11.49
N ASP A 347 4.94 -16.13 -12.78
CA ASP A 347 5.47 -17.42 -13.21
C ASP A 347 6.99 -17.55 -12.99
N ALA A 348 7.55 -18.74 -13.22
CA ALA A 348 8.97 -19.00 -13.04
C ALA A 348 9.89 -18.26 -14.03
N GLN A 349 9.34 -17.62 -15.07
CA GLN A 349 10.09 -16.77 -16.01
C GLN A 349 9.92 -15.28 -15.70
N GLY A 350 9.21 -14.94 -14.61
CA GLY A 350 8.99 -13.59 -14.14
C GLY A 350 7.82 -12.88 -14.83
N VAL A 351 6.98 -13.57 -15.62
CA VAL A 351 5.80 -12.98 -16.27
C VAL A 351 4.71 -12.75 -15.23
N GLU A 352 4.21 -11.52 -15.17
CA GLU A 352 3.18 -11.14 -14.20
C GLU A 352 1.75 -11.39 -14.72
N GLY A 353 0.98 -12.19 -13.98
CA GLY A 353 -0.40 -12.58 -14.29
C GLY A 353 -1.45 -11.48 -14.13
N LEU A 354 -2.72 -11.86 -14.21
CA LEU A 354 -3.84 -10.94 -14.00
C LEU A 354 -3.92 -10.49 -12.53
N ASP A 355 -4.37 -9.25 -12.32
CA ASP A 355 -4.55 -8.68 -10.98
C ASP A 355 -5.91 -9.09 -10.41
N ALA A 356 -5.90 -9.63 -9.20
CA ALA A 356 -7.02 -9.52 -8.28
C ALA A 356 -6.95 -8.15 -7.60
N SER A 357 -8.10 -7.47 -7.45
CA SER A 357 -8.13 -6.14 -6.85
C SER A 357 -9.21 -6.04 -5.78
N ALA A 358 -8.90 -5.32 -4.70
CA ALA A 358 -9.86 -4.93 -3.68
C ALA A 358 -9.64 -3.48 -3.28
N ASP A 359 -10.72 -2.69 -3.29
CA ASP A 359 -10.71 -1.31 -2.82
C ASP A 359 -11.04 -1.29 -1.32
N PHE A 360 -10.37 -0.43 -0.57
CA PHE A 360 -10.60 -0.23 0.85
C PHE A 360 -10.27 1.19 1.28
N GLU A 361 -10.88 1.63 2.37
CA GLU A 361 -10.61 2.92 2.98
C GLU A 361 -9.80 2.72 4.25
N LEU A 362 -8.67 3.42 4.34
CA LEU A 362 -7.89 3.51 5.56
C LEU A 362 -8.15 4.86 6.23
N SER A 363 -8.73 4.83 7.43
CA SER A 363 -9.05 6.04 8.19
C SER A 363 -7.78 6.76 8.67
N ASP A 364 -7.77 8.09 8.62
CA ASP A 364 -6.72 8.97 9.20
C ASP A 364 -6.86 9.13 10.72
N GLN A 365 -7.75 8.36 11.34
CA GLN A 365 -7.96 8.45 12.78
C GLN A 365 -6.88 7.68 13.55
N PRO A 366 -6.47 8.18 14.73
CA PRO A 366 -5.42 7.55 15.51
C PRO A 366 -5.83 6.13 15.95
N PRO A 367 -4.88 5.18 16.00
CA PRO A 367 -5.17 3.82 16.45
C PRO A 367 -5.61 3.81 17.92
N PRO A 368 -6.34 2.78 18.37
CA PRO A 368 -6.67 2.64 19.78
C PRO A 368 -5.38 2.48 20.61
N PRO A 369 -5.30 3.07 21.81
CA PRO A 369 -4.12 2.92 22.65
C PRO A 369 -4.06 1.52 23.27
N LEU A 370 -2.86 1.08 23.65
CA LEU A 370 -2.66 -0.20 24.32
C LEU A 370 -3.01 -0.04 25.81
N THR A 371 -3.91 -0.88 26.31
CA THR A 371 -4.33 -0.85 27.71
C THR A 371 -3.23 -1.39 28.63
N VAL A 372 -2.95 -0.67 29.72
CA VAL A 372 -1.91 -1.03 30.71
C VAL A 372 -2.54 -1.54 32.00
N THR A 373 -3.50 -0.79 32.56
CA THR A 373 -4.28 -1.21 33.73
C THR A 373 -5.69 -0.64 33.64
N PRO A 374 -6.74 -1.32 34.12
CA PRO A 374 -6.74 -2.66 34.74
C PRO A 374 -6.34 -3.79 33.78
N LEU A 375 -5.77 -4.87 34.32
CA LEU A 375 -5.51 -6.09 33.55
C LEU A 375 -6.82 -6.83 33.24
N HIS A 376 -6.80 -7.69 32.22
CA HIS A 376 -7.96 -8.48 31.81
C HIS A 376 -8.53 -9.30 32.99
N GLY A 377 -9.76 -8.99 33.41
CA GLY A 377 -10.45 -9.71 34.49
C GLY A 377 -9.93 -9.37 35.89
N GLN A 378 -9.14 -8.31 36.04
CA GLN A 378 -8.67 -7.85 37.35
C GLN A 378 -9.83 -7.41 38.23
N THR A 379 -9.82 -7.84 39.49
CA THR A 379 -10.70 -7.32 40.54
C THR A 379 -10.08 -6.09 41.18
N ILE A 380 -10.84 -5.00 41.24
CA ILE A 380 -10.42 -3.74 41.84
C ILE A 380 -11.28 -3.44 43.05
N ASN A 381 -10.63 -3.13 44.17
CA ASN A 381 -11.27 -2.73 45.40
C ASN A 381 -11.41 -1.20 45.49
N SER A 382 -12.19 -0.63 44.58
CA SER A 382 -12.44 0.81 44.54
C SER A 382 -13.71 1.06 43.73
N ASP A 383 -14.56 1.97 44.21
CA ASP A 383 -15.71 2.47 43.46
C ASP A 383 -15.29 3.46 42.36
N ARG A 384 -14.06 3.97 42.40
CA ARG A 384 -13.46 4.88 41.41
C ARG A 384 -12.16 4.29 40.85
N PRO A 385 -12.25 3.22 40.04
CA PRO A 385 -11.08 2.58 39.46
C PRO A 385 -10.26 3.57 38.63
N ARG A 386 -8.93 3.36 38.64
CA ARG A 386 -7.97 4.07 37.80
C ARG A 386 -7.64 3.23 36.57
N PHE A 387 -7.56 3.89 35.43
CA PHE A 387 -7.24 3.32 34.13
C PHE A 387 -5.95 3.96 33.60
N ARG A 388 -5.11 3.17 32.94
CA ARG A 388 -3.91 3.63 32.22
C ARG A 388 -3.77 2.90 30.90
N TRP A 389 -3.25 3.59 29.91
CA TRP A 389 -2.98 3.07 28.56
C TRP A 389 -1.72 3.73 27.98
N SER A 390 -1.29 3.32 26.78
CA SER A 390 -0.16 3.92 26.07
C SER A 390 -0.55 5.17 25.28
N GLN A 391 0.39 6.07 25.01
CA GLN A 391 0.16 7.17 24.07
C GLN A 391 0.14 6.62 22.64
N ALA A 392 -1.03 6.66 21.97
CA ALA A 392 -1.11 6.29 20.56
C ALA A 392 -0.49 7.35 19.64
N PRO A 393 0.19 6.96 18.54
CA PRO A 393 0.68 7.91 17.54
C PRO A 393 -0.45 8.77 16.98
N GLY A 394 -0.22 10.08 16.84
CA GLY A 394 -1.21 11.04 16.34
C GLY A 394 -2.32 11.42 17.33
N ALA A 395 -2.43 10.73 18.47
CA ALA A 395 -3.42 11.06 19.49
C ALA A 395 -3.02 12.30 20.30
N ARG A 396 -4.01 13.15 20.62
CA ARG A 396 -3.91 14.31 21.52
C ARG A 396 -4.81 14.21 22.74
N SER A 397 -5.84 13.37 22.67
CA SER A 397 -6.69 13.02 23.81
C SER A 397 -7.17 11.58 23.66
N SER A 398 -7.78 11.05 24.71
CA SER A 398 -8.34 9.71 24.78
C SER A 398 -9.74 9.74 25.37
N VAL A 399 -10.55 8.76 24.97
CA VAL A 399 -11.92 8.57 25.46
C VAL A 399 -12.03 7.21 26.10
N LEU A 400 -12.32 7.18 27.38
CA LEU A 400 -12.64 5.98 28.15
C LEU A 400 -14.16 5.78 28.14
N GLN A 401 -14.61 4.58 27.81
CA GLN A 401 -15.99 4.14 28.03
C GLN A 401 -16.04 2.98 29.01
N ILE A 402 -17.09 2.96 29.82
CA ILE A 402 -17.45 1.85 30.71
C ILE A 402 -18.90 1.47 30.46
N ALA A 403 -19.21 0.18 30.39
CA ALA A 403 -20.54 -0.36 30.19
C ALA A 403 -20.79 -1.60 31.04
N ALA A 404 -22.06 -1.95 31.25
CA ALA A 404 -22.45 -3.23 31.85
C ALA A 404 -22.30 -4.41 30.86
N GLU A 405 -22.35 -4.12 29.56
CA GLU A 405 -22.26 -5.12 28.49
C GLU A 405 -21.08 -4.84 27.55
N PRO A 406 -20.45 -5.89 26.97
CA PRO A 406 -19.29 -5.73 26.08
C PRO A 406 -19.65 -5.10 24.72
N SER A 407 -20.94 -4.89 24.44
CA SER A 407 -21.45 -4.24 23.22
C SER A 407 -21.32 -2.72 23.26
N PHE A 408 -21.31 -2.10 24.46
CA PHE A 408 -21.31 -0.65 24.67
C PHE A 408 -22.42 0.09 23.89
N VAL A 409 -23.57 -0.55 23.66
CA VAL A 409 -24.74 0.12 23.05
C VAL A 409 -25.25 1.26 23.95
N GLN A 410 -25.19 1.05 25.27
CA GLN A 410 -25.49 2.06 26.29
C GLN A 410 -24.32 2.12 27.28
N PRO A 411 -23.30 2.95 27.03
CA PRO A 411 -22.21 3.14 28.00
C PRO A 411 -22.78 3.78 29.28
N LEU A 412 -22.38 3.25 30.43
CA LEU A 412 -22.69 3.79 31.74
C LEU A 412 -21.95 5.10 31.99
N GLN A 413 -20.70 5.16 31.55
CA GLN A 413 -19.87 6.36 31.63
C GLN A 413 -19.00 6.50 30.37
N GLU A 414 -18.78 7.74 29.96
CA GLU A 414 -17.82 8.14 28.95
C GLU A 414 -17.04 9.35 29.46
N GLN A 415 -15.71 9.31 29.42
CA GLN A 415 -14.86 10.37 29.92
C GLN A 415 -13.71 10.63 28.96
N THR A 416 -13.42 11.91 28.70
CA THR A 416 -12.32 12.33 27.84
C THR A 416 -11.18 12.90 28.68
N THR A 417 -9.94 12.54 28.36
CA THR A 417 -8.72 13.08 29.02
C THR A 417 -7.63 13.38 27.99
N GLN A 418 -6.77 14.35 28.29
CA GLN A 418 -5.56 14.62 27.50
C GLN A 418 -4.38 13.73 27.93
N GLY A 419 -4.45 13.11 29.10
CA GLY A 419 -3.44 12.19 29.61
C GLY A 419 -3.61 10.76 29.11
N THR A 420 -2.70 9.89 29.53
CA THR A 420 -2.73 8.43 29.30
C THR A 420 -3.24 7.66 30.52
N ASP A 421 -3.74 8.38 31.51
CA ASP A 421 -4.34 7.86 32.71
C ASP A 421 -5.59 8.65 33.11
N LEU A 422 -6.51 7.96 33.77
CA LEU A 422 -7.76 8.53 34.21
C LEU A 422 -8.31 7.77 35.42
N ARG A 423 -8.62 8.48 36.49
CA ARG A 423 -9.48 7.97 37.56
C ARG A 423 -10.93 8.30 37.25
N LEU A 424 -11.80 7.33 37.49
CA LEU A 424 -13.22 7.52 37.27
C LEU A 424 -13.80 8.64 38.13
N ALA A 425 -14.35 9.69 37.49
CA ALA A 425 -14.92 10.83 38.20
C ALA A 425 -16.13 10.48 39.08
N GLN A 426 -17.02 9.60 38.60
CA GLN A 426 -18.22 9.17 39.32
C GLN A 426 -18.06 7.73 39.82
N PRO A 427 -18.40 7.44 41.08
CA PRO A 427 -18.27 6.11 41.63
C PRO A 427 -19.21 5.12 40.92
N LEU A 428 -18.77 3.88 40.79
CA LEU A 428 -19.56 2.75 40.33
C LEU A 428 -19.79 1.79 41.50
N PRO A 429 -21.01 1.22 41.63
CA PRO A 429 -21.24 0.19 42.63
C PRO A 429 -20.41 -1.07 42.31
N PRO A 430 -20.20 -1.97 43.30
CA PRO A 430 -19.59 -3.27 43.06
C PRO A 430 -20.37 -4.05 41.99
N GLY A 431 -19.65 -4.70 41.08
CA GLY A 431 -20.26 -5.36 39.93
C GLY A 431 -19.29 -5.70 38.82
N GLN A 432 -19.81 -6.36 37.79
CA GLN A 432 -19.10 -6.70 36.56
C GLN A 432 -19.34 -5.63 35.51
N TYR A 433 -18.25 -5.18 34.89
CA TYR A 433 -18.26 -4.14 33.87
C TYR A 433 -17.33 -4.50 32.72
N PHE A 434 -17.47 -3.76 31.63
CA PHE A 434 -16.55 -3.75 30.52
C PHE A 434 -16.05 -2.33 30.33
N TRP A 435 -14.78 -2.18 29.99
CA TRP A 435 -14.21 -0.89 29.64
C TRP A 435 -13.43 -0.97 28.33
N ARG A 436 -13.33 0.16 27.64
CA ARG A 436 -12.54 0.30 26.41
C ARG A 436 -12.09 1.75 26.26
N VAL A 437 -11.00 1.94 25.52
CA VAL A 437 -10.42 3.26 25.28
C VAL A 437 -10.20 3.50 23.78
N ALA A 438 -10.47 4.72 23.33
CA ALA A 438 -10.20 5.19 21.97
C ALA A 438 -9.29 6.43 22.01
N SER A 439 -8.51 6.61 20.95
CA SER A 439 -7.70 7.81 20.74
C SER A 439 -8.50 8.89 20.02
N ARG A 440 -8.17 10.16 20.25
CA ARG A 440 -8.65 11.32 19.49
C ARG A 440 -7.47 12.15 19.00
N ASP A 441 -7.54 12.61 17.75
CA ASP A 441 -6.52 13.49 17.16
C ASP A 441 -6.62 14.93 17.71
N GLY A 442 -5.77 15.83 17.21
CA GLY A 442 -5.80 17.26 17.59
C GLY A 442 -7.00 18.04 17.08
N ASN A 443 -7.74 17.50 16.11
CA ASN A 443 -8.95 18.07 15.54
C ASN A 443 -10.22 17.52 16.23
N GLY A 444 -10.07 16.60 17.20
CA GLY A 444 -11.16 15.97 17.93
C GLY A 444 -11.75 14.74 17.23
N HIS A 445 -11.21 14.31 16.08
CA HIS A 445 -11.67 13.08 15.43
C HIS A 445 -11.27 11.86 16.25
N GLN A 446 -12.26 11.05 16.60
CA GLN A 446 -12.06 9.86 17.41
C GLN A 446 -11.80 8.64 16.53
N GLY A 447 -10.73 7.93 16.82
CA GLY A 447 -10.50 6.60 16.27
C GLY A 447 -11.44 5.55 16.86
N ARG A 448 -11.31 4.34 16.36
CA ARG A 448 -12.03 3.20 16.92
C ARG A 448 -11.60 2.93 18.37
N TYR A 449 -12.52 2.36 19.14
CA TYR A 449 -12.17 1.79 20.43
C TYR A 449 -11.29 0.56 20.29
N GLY A 450 -10.40 0.35 21.27
CA GLY A 450 -9.67 -0.90 21.44
C GLY A 450 -10.59 -2.06 21.84
N GLN A 451 -9.97 -3.18 22.21
CA GLN A 451 -10.72 -4.33 22.72
C GLN A 451 -11.47 -3.94 24.01
N ALA A 452 -12.70 -4.44 24.13
CA ALA A 452 -13.44 -4.40 25.38
C ALA A 452 -12.81 -5.35 26.41
N LEU A 453 -12.43 -4.81 27.57
CA LEU A 453 -11.84 -5.59 28.65
C LEU A 453 -12.82 -5.73 29.82
N PRO A 454 -12.98 -6.94 30.38
CA PRO A 454 -13.78 -7.13 31.58
C PRO A 454 -13.09 -6.52 32.79
N LEU A 455 -13.89 -5.98 33.70
CA LEU A 455 -13.51 -5.31 34.93
C LEU A 455 -14.45 -5.77 36.05
N GLN A 456 -13.90 -6.25 37.15
CA GLN A 456 -14.67 -6.57 38.35
C GLN A 456 -14.41 -5.52 39.42
N LEU A 457 -15.47 -4.86 39.89
CA LEU A 457 -15.39 -3.99 41.06
C LEU A 457 -15.90 -4.73 42.29
N SER A 458 -15.18 -4.60 43.39
CA SER A 458 -15.50 -5.17 44.70
C SER A 458 -15.42 -4.08 45.77
N ASN A 459 -16.22 -4.23 46.83
CA ASN A 459 -16.13 -3.48 48.07
C ASN A 459 -15.78 -4.38 49.27
N GLU A 460 -15.30 -5.60 49.01
CA GLU A 460 -14.86 -6.51 50.07
C GLU A 460 -13.66 -5.91 50.80
N PRO A 461 -13.65 -5.84 52.14
CA PRO A 461 -12.53 -5.23 52.84
C PRO A 461 -11.19 -5.92 52.50
N VAL A 462 -10.18 -5.13 52.14
CA VAL A 462 -8.84 -5.64 51.87
C VAL A 462 -8.23 -6.15 53.17
N ASP A 463 -7.84 -7.44 53.20
CA ASP A 463 -7.00 -7.96 54.28
C ASP A 463 -5.55 -7.52 54.01
N PRO A 464 -4.94 -6.70 54.89
CA PRO A 464 -3.56 -6.26 54.71
C PRO A 464 -2.57 -7.40 54.91
N ALA A 465 -3.00 -8.60 55.33
CA ALA A 465 -2.14 -9.75 55.62
C ALA A 465 -0.98 -9.34 56.54
N LEU A 466 -1.33 -8.75 57.69
CA LEU A 466 -0.37 -8.30 58.70
C LEU A 466 0.53 -9.47 59.12
N GLN A 467 1.84 -9.26 59.01
CA GLN A 467 2.84 -10.21 59.46
C GLN A 467 2.97 -10.15 60.99
N PRO A 468 3.52 -11.22 61.63
CA PRO A 468 3.83 -11.19 63.05
C PRO A 468 4.70 -9.97 63.40
N PRO A 469 4.40 -9.26 64.50
CA PRO A 469 5.15 -8.07 64.87
C PRO A 469 6.60 -8.41 65.22
N GLU A 470 7.54 -7.64 64.70
CA GLU A 470 8.97 -7.76 65.00
C GLU A 470 9.35 -6.75 66.08
N ALA A 471 9.97 -7.22 67.17
CA ALA A 471 10.43 -6.35 68.25
C ALA A 471 11.96 -6.35 68.33
N ALA A 472 12.58 -5.20 68.08
CA ALA A 472 14.03 -5.03 68.14
C ALA A 472 14.37 -3.63 68.70
N HIS A 473 15.45 -3.52 69.49
CA HIS A 473 16.00 -2.25 69.96
C HIS A 473 15.00 -1.28 70.63
N GLY A 474 13.94 -1.79 71.27
CA GLY A 474 12.92 -0.97 71.95
C GLY A 474 11.78 -0.48 71.06
N GLU A 475 11.77 -0.86 69.78
CA GLU A 475 10.71 -0.54 68.83
C GLU A 475 9.91 -1.78 68.44
N LEU A 476 8.67 -1.55 68.04
CA LEU A 476 7.77 -2.53 67.45
C LEU A 476 7.61 -2.18 65.97
N THR A 477 7.95 -3.11 65.09
CA THR A 477 7.77 -2.98 63.65
C THR A 477 6.59 -3.84 63.22
N LEU A 478 5.62 -3.20 62.56
CA LEU A 478 4.50 -3.86 61.90
C LEU A 478 4.74 -3.87 60.40
N ARG A 479 4.49 -5.01 59.75
CA ARG A 479 4.63 -5.20 58.31
C ARG A 479 3.33 -5.76 57.75
N TRP A 480 2.95 -5.35 56.55
CA TRP A 480 1.78 -5.86 55.82
C TRP A 480 2.13 -6.18 54.38
N GLN A 481 1.21 -6.80 53.66
CA GLN A 481 1.38 -7.06 52.24
C GLN A 481 1.36 -5.74 51.45
N ALA A 482 2.40 -5.55 50.65
CA ALA A 482 2.51 -4.43 49.73
C ALA A 482 1.34 -4.43 48.74
N GLY A 483 0.82 -3.24 48.46
CA GLY A 483 -0.16 -3.03 47.41
C GLY A 483 0.50 -2.90 46.03
N SER A 484 -0.15 -2.15 45.15
CA SER A 484 0.38 -1.86 43.80
C SER A 484 1.61 -0.94 43.86
N GLU A 485 2.46 -1.02 42.83
CA GLU A 485 3.66 -0.19 42.73
C GLU A 485 3.32 1.31 42.82
N GLY A 486 4.10 2.06 43.61
CA GLY A 486 3.90 3.50 43.83
C GLY A 486 2.86 3.88 44.89
N GLN A 487 2.14 2.91 45.46
CA GLN A 487 1.20 3.18 46.57
C GLN A 487 1.91 3.56 47.87
N GLN A 488 1.27 4.45 48.62
CA GLN A 488 1.59 4.77 50.01
C GLN A 488 0.56 4.14 50.95
N TYR A 489 0.87 4.12 52.24
CA TYR A 489 0.02 3.49 53.25
C TYR A 489 -0.16 4.43 54.42
N ARG A 490 -1.41 4.70 54.82
CA ARG A 490 -1.71 5.33 56.10
C ARG A 490 -2.07 4.26 57.12
N VAL A 491 -1.29 4.19 58.19
CA VAL A 491 -1.45 3.17 59.23
C VAL A 491 -1.93 3.82 60.50
N GLN A 492 -2.96 3.24 61.10
CA GLN A 492 -3.43 3.60 62.42
C GLN A 492 -3.31 2.44 63.41
N VAL A 493 -2.73 2.72 64.57
CA VAL A 493 -2.61 1.77 65.68
C VAL A 493 -3.31 2.36 66.91
N ASP A 494 -4.19 1.59 67.54
CA ASP A 494 -4.92 2.00 68.74
C ASP A 494 -4.98 0.87 69.78
N ARG A 495 -5.28 1.18 71.05
CA ARG A 495 -5.49 0.18 72.12
C ARG A 495 -6.95 -0.19 72.32
N ARG A 496 -7.87 0.71 71.95
CA ARG A 496 -9.32 0.52 72.19
C ARG A 496 -10.02 -0.06 70.96
N GLY A 497 -9.44 0.15 69.78
CA GLY A 497 -10.00 -0.22 68.48
C GLY A 497 -11.01 0.79 67.96
N ASP A 498 -11.18 1.95 68.62
CA ASP A 498 -12.10 3.01 68.18
C ASP A 498 -11.41 4.05 67.27
N PHE A 499 -10.07 4.07 67.27
CA PHE A 499 -9.22 4.95 66.47
C PHE A 499 -9.56 6.45 66.61
N ARG A 500 -10.18 6.87 67.72
CA ARG A 500 -10.47 8.29 68.00
C ARG A 500 -9.22 9.05 68.38
N THR A 501 -8.32 8.40 69.11
CA THR A 501 -7.01 8.93 69.53
C THR A 501 -5.95 7.83 69.33
N PRO A 502 -5.57 7.54 68.07
CA PRO A 502 -4.65 6.46 67.79
C PRO A 502 -3.27 6.73 68.39
N LEU A 503 -2.60 5.68 68.85
CA LEU A 503 -1.20 5.70 69.29
C LEU A 503 -0.25 6.05 68.14
N VAL A 504 -0.58 5.60 66.94
CA VAL A 504 0.17 5.86 65.71
C VAL A 504 -0.84 6.21 64.63
N ASP A 505 -0.61 7.32 63.93
CA ASP A 505 -1.29 7.68 62.69
C ASP A 505 -0.23 8.27 61.76
N GLN A 506 0.27 7.46 60.83
CA GLN A 506 1.40 7.82 59.97
C GLN A 506 1.16 7.36 58.54
N THR A 507 1.61 8.18 57.59
CA THR A 507 1.70 7.81 56.18
C THR A 507 3.13 7.39 55.87
N VAL A 508 3.30 6.20 55.31
CA VAL A 508 4.58 5.58 54.97
C VAL A 508 4.59 5.14 53.50
N SER A 509 5.78 5.15 52.88
CA SER A 509 5.97 4.70 51.49
C SER A 509 6.31 3.20 51.38
N GLU A 510 6.79 2.60 52.47
CA GLU A 510 7.06 1.17 52.56
C GLU A 510 5.92 0.47 53.30
N PRO A 511 5.67 -0.83 53.05
CA PRO A 511 4.61 -1.58 53.73
C PRO A 511 4.99 -1.98 55.17
N GLN A 512 5.60 -1.05 55.90
CA GLN A 512 6.02 -1.21 57.29
C GLN A 512 5.92 0.10 58.07
N VAL A 513 5.66 -0.01 59.37
CA VAL A 513 5.75 1.12 60.31
C VAL A 513 6.45 0.68 61.59
N SER A 514 7.38 1.50 62.06
CA SER A 514 8.12 1.28 63.31
C SER A 514 7.80 2.38 64.31
N PHE A 515 7.53 2.00 65.55
CA PHE A 515 7.24 2.94 66.63
C PHE A 515 7.66 2.37 67.99
N LYS A 516 7.79 3.25 68.99
CA LYS A 516 8.20 2.84 70.35
C LYS A 516 7.20 1.85 70.94
N ARG A 517 7.73 0.74 71.46
CA ARG A 517 6.95 -0.40 71.93
C ARG A 517 6.00 -0.02 73.08
N PRO A 518 4.69 -0.32 72.99
CA PRO A 518 3.83 -0.39 74.16
C PRO A 518 4.12 -1.68 74.96
N TRP A 519 4.22 -1.57 76.28
CA TRP A 519 4.81 -2.60 77.17
C TRP A 519 3.98 -3.89 77.36
N SER A 520 2.70 -3.89 76.99
CA SER A 520 1.80 -5.04 76.99
C SER A 520 0.44 -4.68 76.39
N GLY A 521 -0.41 -5.69 76.17
CA GLY A 521 -1.82 -5.54 75.83
C GLY A 521 -2.14 -5.90 74.38
N THR A 522 -3.40 -5.66 74.01
CA THR A 522 -3.89 -5.84 72.64
C THR A 522 -3.80 -4.51 71.90
N LEU A 523 -3.27 -4.53 70.69
CA LEU A 523 -3.30 -3.43 69.73
C LEU A 523 -4.29 -3.75 68.62
N HIS A 524 -4.98 -2.73 68.14
CA HIS A 524 -5.82 -2.75 66.95
C HIS A 524 -5.13 -1.96 65.85
N VAL A 525 -4.94 -2.58 64.69
CA VAL A 525 -4.20 -2.01 63.57
C VAL A 525 -5.09 -2.00 62.34
N ARG A 526 -5.14 -0.87 61.64
CA ARG A 526 -5.77 -0.78 60.32
C ARG A 526 -4.86 -0.04 59.36
N VAL A 527 -4.90 -0.45 58.10
CA VAL A 527 -4.08 0.10 57.02
C VAL A 527 -5.00 0.63 55.94
N GLN A 528 -4.76 1.84 55.47
CA GLN A 528 -5.42 2.46 54.33
C GLN A 528 -4.41 2.57 53.19
N TYR A 529 -4.75 2.00 52.03
CA TYR A 529 -3.92 2.06 50.84
C TYR A 529 -4.21 3.38 50.12
N ILE A 530 -3.15 4.10 49.74
CA ILE A 530 -3.22 5.39 49.05
C ILE A 530 -2.54 5.21 47.70
N ASP A 531 -3.30 5.42 46.63
CA ASP A 531 -2.80 5.36 45.26
C ASP A 531 -1.76 6.45 44.98
N ASP A 532 -0.95 6.26 43.93
CA ASP A 532 0.09 7.20 43.50
C ASP A 532 -0.45 8.58 43.10
N ASP A 533 -1.73 8.67 42.75
CA ASP A 533 -2.47 9.92 42.51
C ASP A 533 -3.05 10.55 43.79
N GLY A 534 -2.75 9.98 44.97
CA GLY A 534 -3.19 10.45 46.28
C GLY A 534 -4.58 9.99 46.70
N HIS A 535 -5.27 9.16 45.90
CA HIS A 535 -6.57 8.62 46.29
C HIS A 535 -6.42 7.59 47.41
N ALA A 536 -6.97 7.91 48.58
CA ALA A 536 -7.01 7.00 49.72
C ALA A 536 -8.27 6.12 49.66
N GLY A 537 -8.08 4.80 49.61
CA GLY A 537 -9.19 3.83 49.67
C GLY A 537 -9.82 3.74 51.06
N GLU A 538 -10.69 2.77 51.27
CA GLU A 538 -11.21 2.48 52.62
C GLU A 538 -10.11 1.91 53.52
N TYR A 539 -10.27 2.08 54.84
CA TYR A 539 -9.40 1.38 55.79
C TYR A 539 -9.68 -0.12 55.75
N SER A 540 -8.62 -0.92 55.89
CA SER A 540 -8.77 -2.34 56.18
C SER A 540 -9.60 -2.58 57.44
N PRO A 541 -10.20 -3.77 57.59
CA PRO A 541 -10.69 -4.20 58.89
C PRO A 541 -9.60 -4.07 59.95
N ALA A 542 -9.98 -3.70 61.16
CA ALA A 542 -9.05 -3.61 62.27
C ALA A 542 -8.59 -5.01 62.69
N GLN A 543 -7.29 -5.26 62.58
CA GLN A 543 -6.65 -6.50 63.00
C GLN A 543 -6.14 -6.37 64.43
N GLN A 544 -6.22 -7.46 65.21
CA GLN A 544 -5.79 -7.48 66.61
C GLN A 544 -4.42 -8.14 66.76
N ILE A 545 -3.49 -7.45 67.39
CA ILE A 545 -2.16 -7.94 67.72
C ILE A 545 -2.03 -8.02 69.25
N LYS A 546 -1.81 -9.22 69.78
CA LYS A 546 -1.55 -9.42 71.22
C LYS A 546 -0.05 -9.35 71.48
N LEU A 547 0.37 -8.39 72.29
CA LEU A 547 1.76 -8.28 72.72
C LEU A 547 1.98 -9.10 73.99
N PRO A 548 3.06 -9.91 74.05
CA PRO A 548 3.39 -10.65 75.25
C PRO A 548 3.69 -9.69 76.41
N CYS A 549 3.26 -10.05 77.63
CA CYS A 549 3.53 -9.27 78.82
C CYS A 549 5.04 -9.25 79.12
N GLY A 550 5.64 -8.05 79.14
CA GLY A 550 7.06 -7.86 79.50
C GLY A 550 7.43 -8.29 80.93
N LEU A 551 6.45 -8.59 81.79
CA LEU A 551 6.64 -9.03 83.19
C LEU A 551 6.49 -10.54 83.42
N CYS A 552 6.24 -11.35 82.38
CA CYS A 552 6.18 -12.81 82.52
C CYS A 552 7.53 -13.51 82.32
N TYR A 553 8.57 -12.78 81.89
CA TYR A 553 9.96 -13.24 81.92
C TYR A 553 10.73 -12.42 82.95
N GLY A 554 10.38 -12.62 84.22
CA GLY A 554 11.31 -12.37 85.31
C GLY A 554 12.53 -13.26 85.12
N ALA A 555 13.71 -12.65 85.15
CA ALA A 555 15.00 -13.29 84.99
C ALA A 555 15.15 -14.52 85.90
N GLY A 556 14.94 -15.69 85.29
CA GLY A 556 15.44 -16.97 85.73
C GLY A 556 15.87 -17.71 84.47
N GLY A 557 17.18 -17.84 84.28
CA GLY A 557 17.78 -18.76 83.32
C GLY A 557 17.90 -18.24 81.90
N GLY A 558 19.10 -17.79 81.55
CA GLY A 558 19.55 -17.91 80.18
C GLY A 558 19.67 -19.39 79.78
N ALA A 559 19.75 -19.58 78.46
CA ALA A 559 20.25 -20.76 77.76
C ALA A 559 19.26 -21.91 77.46
N LEU A 560 19.07 -22.13 76.15
CA LEU A 560 18.64 -23.37 75.44
C LEU A 560 17.18 -23.81 75.63
N LEU A 561 16.44 -24.45 74.71
CA LEU A 561 16.65 -25.23 73.47
C LEU A 561 15.39 -25.01 72.57
N LEU A 562 15.48 -24.87 71.24
CA LEU A 562 15.53 -25.92 70.20
C LEU A 562 14.26 -26.82 70.10
N LEU A 563 13.79 -26.95 68.85
CA LEU A 563 13.03 -28.06 68.22
C LEU A 563 11.50 -28.15 68.45
N LEU A 564 10.69 -28.08 67.37
CA LEU A 564 10.36 -29.21 66.48
C LEU A 564 9.39 -28.83 65.33
N LEU A 565 9.58 -29.59 64.24
CA LEU A 565 8.78 -29.73 63.03
C LEU A 565 7.26 -29.84 63.25
N LEU A 566 6.48 -29.17 62.38
CA LEU A 566 5.53 -29.77 61.42
C LEU A 566 4.94 -28.70 60.50
#